data_AF-A0A3B8PTH8-F1
#
_entry.id   AF-A0A3B8PTH8-F1
#
_cell.length_a   1.000
_cell.length_b   1.000
_cell.length_c   1.000
_cell.angle_alpha   90.00
_cell.angle_beta   90.00
_cell.angle_gamma   90.00
#
_symmetry.space_group_name_H-M   'P 1'
#
loop_
_entity.id
_entity.type
_entity.pdbx_description
1 polymer ?
#
loop_
_entity_poly.entity_id
_entity_poly.type
_entity_poly.pdbx_seq_one_letter_code
_entity_poly.pdbx_strand_id
1 'polypeptide(L)' 'MGLMDYLKTQLLEIIQWEDDSRDTLSWRFPDQDKEIKRGAQLIVRESQVAQFVYLGQFGDTFGPGKHSLVTDNIP' A
#
# COMPACT_ATOMS: atom_id res chain seq x y z
N MET A 1 15.58 15.09 19.36
CA MET A 1 14.47 14.25 18.84
C MET A 1 13.23 15.13 18.79
N GLY A 2 13.01 15.79 17.66
CA GLY A 2 12.13 16.95 17.56
C GLY A 2 10.77 16.62 16.97
N LEU A 3 9.75 17.39 17.37
CA LEU A 3 8.37 17.37 16.85
C LEU A 3 8.27 17.42 15.32
N MET A 4 9.30 17.93 14.64
CA MET A 4 9.43 17.92 13.18
C MET A 4 9.58 16.52 12.57
N ASP A 5 10.25 15.57 13.25
CA ASP A 5 10.36 14.19 12.74
C ASP A 5 8.99 13.48 12.80
N TYR A 6 8.20 13.76 13.85
CA TYR A 6 6.85 13.22 14.00
C TYR A 6 5.91 13.67 12.87
N LEU A 7 5.97 14.95 12.48
CA LEU A 7 5.19 15.50 11.36
C LEU A 7 5.67 14.99 10.01
N LYS A 8 6.97 14.76 9.82
CA LYS A 8 7.52 14.14 8.61
C LYS A 8 7.14 12.66 8.46
N THR A 9 6.88 11.96 9.57
CA THR A 9 6.47 10.56 9.55
C THR A 9 5.04 10.40 9.01
N GLN A 10 4.22 11.45 9.08
CA GLN A 10 2.87 11.55 8.48
C GLN A 10 2.88 11.92 6.99
N LEU A 11 4.04 11.90 6.32
CA LEU A 11 4.07 12.01 4.86
C LEU A 11 3.22 10.88 4.27
N LEU A 12 2.16 11.26 3.56
CA LEU A 12 1.23 10.39 2.86
C LEU A 12 2.02 9.34 2.07
N GLU A 13 1.92 8.09 2.50
CA GLU A 13 2.55 6.97 1.82
C GLU A 13 1.72 6.59 0.59
N ILE A 14 2.36 6.54 -0.57
CA ILE A 14 1.71 6.11 -1.82
C ILE A 14 2.22 4.72 -2.15
N ILE A 15 1.31 3.75 -2.12
CA ILE A 15 1.55 2.37 -2.51
C ILE A 15 1.15 2.24 -3.97
N GLN A 16 2.13 2.05 -4.84
CA GLN A 16 1.91 1.84 -6.27
C GLN A 16 2.97 0.91 -6.86
N TRP A 17 2.57 0.12 -7.86
CA TRP A 17 3.50 -0.62 -8.71
C TRP A 17 3.84 0.22 -9.93
N GLU A 18 5.13 0.50 -10.11
CA GLU A 18 5.62 1.41 -11.15
C GLU A 18 6.16 0.73 -12.39
N ASP A 19 6.42 -0.57 -12.32
CA ASP A 19 6.96 -1.32 -13.46
C ASP A 19 5.86 -1.64 -14.48
N ASP A 20 6.13 -1.27 -15.73
CA ASP A 20 5.26 -1.50 -16.89
C ASP A 20 5.68 -2.73 -17.70
N SER A 21 6.66 -3.50 -17.22
CA SER A 21 7.04 -4.80 -17.76
C SER A 21 5.87 -5.80 -17.71
N ARG A 22 5.86 -6.73 -18.66
CA ARG A 22 4.83 -7.80 -18.75
C ARG A 22 5.37 -9.16 -18.29
N ASP A 23 6.55 -9.18 -17.66
CA ASP A 23 7.22 -10.40 -17.18
C ASP A 23 6.94 -10.70 -15.69
N THR A 24 6.35 -9.74 -14.97
CA THR A 24 6.03 -9.87 -13.56
C THR A 24 4.55 -10.21 -13.35
N LEU A 25 4.25 -11.43 -12.88
CA LEU A 25 2.89 -11.88 -12.58
C LEU A 25 2.41 -11.49 -11.18
N SER A 26 3.31 -11.46 -10.22
CA SER A 26 3.01 -11.14 -8.82
C SER A 26 4.24 -10.56 -8.16
N TRP A 27 4.06 -9.46 -7.45
CA TRP A 27 5.12 -8.79 -6.72
C TRP A 27 4.63 -8.42 -5.33
N ARG A 28 5.51 -8.62 -4.33
CA ARG A 28 5.23 -8.25 -2.95
C ARG A 28 5.84 -6.88 -2.68
N PHE A 29 5.00 -5.93 -2.27
CA PHE A 29 5.45 -4.60 -1.90
C PHE A 29 6.49 -4.69 -0.77
N PRO A 30 7.71 -4.16 -0.95
CA PRO A 30 8.80 -4.21 0.01
C PRO A 30 8.56 -3.12 1.05
N ASP A 31 7.66 -3.40 1.99
CA ASP A 31 7.51 -2.58 3.18
C ASP A 31 8.55 -3.02 4.22
N GLN A 32 9.39 -2.08 4.66
CA GLN A 32 10.43 -2.33 5.66
C GLN A 32 9.84 -2.50 7.06
N ASP A 33 8.77 -1.76 7.37
CA ASP A 33 8.15 -1.73 8.69
C ASP A 33 6.83 -2.52 8.74
N LYS A 34 6.35 -3.02 7.60
CA LYS A 34 5.09 -3.79 7.45
C LYS A 34 3.86 -3.06 8.01
N GLU A 35 3.94 -1.75 8.15
CA GLU A 35 2.89 -0.91 8.71
C GLU A 35 2.39 0.07 7.66
N ILE A 36 1.14 -0.12 7.24
CA ILE A 36 0.47 0.82 6.35
C ILE A 36 0.09 2.06 7.17
N LYS A 37 0.73 3.17 6.87
CA LYS A 37 0.50 4.44 7.58
C LYS A 37 -0.94 4.91 7.44
N ARG A 38 -1.44 5.57 8.49
CA ARG A 38 -2.76 6.22 8.47
C ARG A 38 -2.84 7.24 7.35
N GLY A 39 -3.79 7.04 6.43
CA GLY A 39 -4.00 7.93 5.29
C GLY A 39 -3.16 7.59 4.05
N ALA A 40 -2.50 6.42 4.04
CA ALA A 40 -1.83 5.92 2.85
C ALA A 40 -2.80 5.84 1.66
N GLN A 41 -2.27 6.00 0.46
CA GLN A 41 -3.02 5.94 -0.79
C GLN A 41 -2.53 4.74 -1.61
N LEU A 42 -3.44 3.87 -1.98
CA LEU A 42 -3.18 2.79 -2.92
C LEU A 42 -3.62 3.22 -4.31
N ILE A 43 -2.72 3.17 -5.28
CA ILE A 43 -3.02 3.44 -6.69
C ILE A 43 -2.83 2.14 -7.47
N VAL A 44 -3.93 1.63 -8.02
CA VAL A 44 -3.96 0.41 -8.84
C VAL A 44 -4.19 0.83 -10.30
N ARG A 45 -3.29 0.45 -11.20
CA ARG A 45 -3.44 0.74 -12.64
C ARG A 45 -4.51 -0.18 -13.25
N GLU A 46 -5.05 0.19 -14.41
CA GLU A 46 -6.14 -0.54 -15.10
C GLU A 46 -5.83 -2.01 -15.40
N SER A 47 -4.55 -2.36 -15.57
CA SER A 47 -4.09 -3.72 -15.84
C SER A 47 -3.69 -4.51 -14.59
N GLN A 48 -3.91 -3.96 -13.39
CA GLN A 48 -3.38 -4.49 -12.14
C GLN A 48 -4.49 -4.81 -11.13
N VAL A 49 -4.14 -5.65 -10.17
CA VAL A 49 -4.92 -5.96 -8.98
C VAL A 49 -3.97 -5.96 -7.78
N ALA A 50 -4.36 -5.33 -6.69
CA ALA A 50 -3.64 -5.38 -5.44
C ALA A 50 -4.35 -6.31 -4.45
N GLN A 51 -3.58 -7.19 -3.80
CA GLN A 51 -4.09 -8.12 -2.79
C GLN A 51 -3.42 -7.85 -1.45
N PHE A 52 -4.25 -7.72 -0.43
CA PHE A 52 -3.82 -7.48 0.94
C PHE A 52 -3.82 -8.80 1.69
N VAL A 53 -2.73 -9.03 2.42
CA VAL A 53 -2.53 -10.25 3.20
C VAL A 53 -2.21 -9.83 4.63
N TYR A 54 -2.98 -10.33 5.57
CA TYR A 54 -2.81 -10.05 7.00
C TYR A 54 -2.70 -11.35 7.79
N LEU A 55 -1.68 -11.44 8.63
CA LEU A 55 -1.36 -12.64 9.42
C LEU A 55 -1.34 -13.94 8.59
N GLY A 56 -0.94 -13.85 7.32
CA GLY A 56 -0.89 -15.00 6.39
C GLY A 56 -2.24 -15.40 5.79
N GLN A 57 -3.29 -14.62 6.02
CA GLN A 57 -4.61 -14.81 5.43
C GLN A 57 -4.88 -13.75 4.38
N PHE A 58 -5.67 -14.13 3.38
CA PHE A 58 -6.19 -13.18 2.41
C PHE A 58 -7.15 -12.22 3.11
N GLY A 59 -6.87 -10.92 3.03
CA GLY A 59 -7.71 -9.87 3.55
C GLY A 59 -8.64 -9.35 2.45
N ASP A 60 -8.11 -8.48 1.61
CA ASP A 60 -8.89 -7.75 0.61
C ASP A 60 -8.24 -7.73 -0.78
N THR A 61 -9.06 -7.45 -1.80
CA THR A 61 -8.61 -7.23 -3.18
C THR A 61 -9.08 -5.88 -3.69
N PHE A 62 -8.14 -5.10 -4.20
CA PHE A 62 -8.39 -3.79 -4.79
C PHE A 62 -8.19 -3.85 -6.30
N GLY A 63 -9.24 -3.50 -7.03
CA GLY A 63 -9.20 -3.31 -8.48
C GLY A 63 -8.65 -1.92 -8.88
N PRO A 64 -8.62 -1.62 -10.18
CA PRO A 64 -8.11 -0.35 -10.70
C PRO A 64 -8.73 0.89 -10.05
N GLY A 65 -7.91 1.89 -9.79
CA GLY A 65 -8.32 3.17 -9.20
C GLY A 65 -7.46 3.60 -8.02
N LYS A 66 -7.91 4.70 -7.39
CA LYS A 66 -7.28 5.28 -6.21
C LYS A 66 -8.09 4.92 -4.97
N HIS A 67 -7.45 4.26 -4.00
CA HIS A 67 -8.06 3.81 -2.75
C HIS A 67 -7.36 4.47 -1.57
N SER A 68 -8.15 4.97 -0.61
CA SER A 68 -7.61 5.50 0.64
C SER A 68 -7.56 4.39 1.67
N LEU A 69 -6.36 4.12 2.19
CA LEU A 69 -6.13 3.10 3.20
C LEU A 69 -6.23 3.74 4.58
N VAL A 70 -7.12 3.17 5.40
CA VAL A 70 -7.29 3.56 6.81
C VAL A 70 -6.86 2.36 7.65
N THR A 71 -5.92 2.58 8.57
CA THR A 71 -5.25 1.53 9.33
C THR A 71 -6.19 0.74 10.25
N ASP A 72 -7.40 1.24 10.51
CA ASP A 72 -8.42 0.55 11.31
C ASP A 72 -9.29 -0.42 10.47
N ASN A 73 -9.16 -0.40 9.14
CA ASN A 73 -10.06 -1.07 8.20
C ASN A 73 -9.37 -2.12 7.31
N ILE A 74 -8.08 -2.38 7.54
CA ILE A 74 -7.38 -3.45 6.85
C ILE A 74 -7.45 -4.66 7.78
N PRO A 75 -8.23 -5.71 7.44
CA PRO A 75 -8.31 -6.91 8.25
C PRO A 75 -6.97 -7.62 8.31
#